data_AF-A0A2E5IF63-F1
#
_entry.id   AF-A0A2E5IF63-F1
#
_cell.length_a   1.000
_cell.length_b   1.000
_cell.length_c   1.000
_cell.angle_alpha   90.00
_cell.angle_beta   90.00
_cell.angle_gamma   90.00
#
_symmetry.space_group_name_H-M   'P 1'
#
loop_
_entity.id
_entity.type
_entity.pdbx_description
1 polymer ?
#
loop_
_entity_poly.entity_id
_entity_poly.type
_entity_poly.pdbx_seq_one_letter_code
_entity_poly.pdbx_strand_id
1 'polypeptide(L)'
;MSKVIGIDLGTTNSCVATIENGEPVVIPNAEGARTTPSVVAFAKDGGERLIGVTAKRQAVTNADRTMISVKRHMGTKWSTDVDDTTYTPQEVSAFILQKLKADAEAYLGHEVKQAVITCPAYFTDAQRKATKDAGRIAGLEVLRIINEPTAAALAYGVDKTQDQTILVYDLGGGTFDVSVLEIYEVDGQPQIEVKATAGNNKLGGDDFDEKIIDWMVAEFKKETGIDLSKDKQAMSRLKEAAEKAKIELSGTQQTQVNLPFISMADGQPVHMDLSLSRAKFEDLIAKLIEKTMVPTRQAMKDAGLKKGDVDKVILVGGSTRVPAVQDAVEKEAGKPPYKGINPDEAVAMGAALQAGIIAGDEGVSDVLLLDVTPLTLGIETLGGVMTTMIERNTTIPARRSEVYSTASDNQPAVEIHVLQGEREFAKDNVTLGQFQLVGIPPAPRGVPQIEVTFDIDANGIVNVSAKDMGTGKEQSIKIESATSLTEDEIQDKIAEAEKFAEEDQRRKAKVELRNMADQVVYQTRRTLEESADKLDDGDVDPVKAHLDDLEKMVQDEDGKPVDIDAMDDAAIQAKVKEIEEAMHAVSTKLYEAAAAEMAQQESGEDGDISVDDGVVDADFEVVEDED
;
A
#
# COMPACT_ATOMS: atom_id res chain seq x y z
N MET A 1 13.30 18.73 -11.13
CA MET A 1 11.97 18.66 -10.46
C MET A 1 11.94 17.36 -9.68
N SER A 2 11.35 17.33 -8.49
CA SER A 2 11.17 16.08 -7.74
C SER A 2 10.32 15.13 -8.58
N LYS A 3 10.77 13.89 -8.76
CA LYS A 3 9.99 12.85 -9.44
C LYS A 3 8.66 12.62 -8.72
N VAL A 4 7.59 12.49 -9.51
CA VAL A 4 6.26 12.10 -9.02
C VAL A 4 6.17 10.58 -9.08
N ILE A 5 5.82 9.94 -7.97
CA ILE A 5 5.70 8.47 -7.90
C ILE A 5 4.25 8.01 -8.06
N GLY A 6 4.08 6.80 -8.57
CA GLY A 6 2.80 6.09 -8.60
C GLY A 6 2.73 5.07 -7.47
N ILE A 7 1.68 5.13 -6.65
CA ILE A 7 1.50 4.22 -5.52
C ILE A 7 0.20 3.43 -5.69
N ASP A 8 0.33 2.11 -5.72
CA ASP A 8 -0.77 1.20 -5.43
C ASP A 8 -0.87 0.96 -3.92
N LEU A 9 -1.83 1.60 -3.25
CA LEU A 9 -2.08 1.39 -1.83
C LEU A 9 -3.08 0.24 -1.68
N GLY A 10 -2.64 -1.02 -1.70
CA GLY A 10 -3.55 -2.16 -1.65
C GLY A 10 -4.04 -2.53 -0.25
N THR A 11 -4.96 -3.51 -0.18
CA THR A 11 -5.48 -4.02 1.12
C THR A 11 -4.48 -4.93 1.82
N THR A 12 -3.80 -5.79 1.05
CA THR A 12 -2.89 -6.82 1.57
C THR A 12 -1.44 -6.47 1.27
N ASN A 13 -1.16 -5.99 0.07
CA ASN A 13 0.15 -5.52 -0.35
C ASN A 13 -0.02 -4.18 -1.06
N SER A 14 0.98 -3.32 -0.91
CA SER A 14 1.13 -2.08 -1.64
C SER A 14 2.35 -2.15 -2.57
N CYS A 15 2.34 -1.37 -3.63
CA CYS A 15 3.41 -1.33 -4.62
C CYS A 15 3.70 0.13 -5.00
N VAL A 16 4.95 0.48 -5.26
CA VAL A 16 5.35 1.82 -5.70
C VAL A 16 6.16 1.72 -6.99
N ALA A 17 5.92 2.65 -7.90
CA ALA A 17 6.58 2.73 -9.19
C ALA A 17 6.93 4.18 -9.54
N THR A 18 7.90 4.34 -10.43
CA THR A 18 8.36 5.63 -10.96
C THR A 18 8.47 5.55 -12.49
N ILE A 19 8.78 6.67 -13.14
CA ILE A 19 9.08 6.73 -14.57
C ILE A 19 10.59 6.86 -14.79
N GLU A 20 11.15 5.90 -15.51
CA GLU A 20 12.53 5.90 -16.00
C GLU A 20 12.54 5.77 -17.52
N ASN A 21 13.19 6.71 -18.21
CA ASN A 21 13.31 6.70 -19.68
C ASN A 21 11.96 6.57 -20.42
N GLY A 22 10.90 7.17 -19.88
CA GLY A 22 9.54 7.11 -20.43
C GLY A 22 8.75 5.85 -20.07
N GLU A 23 9.37 4.88 -19.39
CA GLU A 23 8.75 3.60 -19.03
C GLU A 23 8.48 3.53 -17.51
N PRO A 24 7.37 2.92 -17.08
CA PRO A 24 7.09 2.69 -15.67
C PRO A 24 7.94 1.56 -15.09
N VAL A 25 8.62 1.83 -13.99
CA VAL A 25 9.47 0.87 -13.27
C VAL A 25 9.00 0.77 -11.83
N VAL A 26 8.70 -0.46 -11.39
CA VAL A 26 8.39 -0.75 -9.98
C VAL A 26 9.67 -0.72 -9.15
N ILE A 27 9.62 0.01 -8.04
CA ILE A 27 10.72 0.16 -7.10
C ILE A 27 10.67 -0.98 -6.08
N PRO A 28 11.76 -1.76 -5.90
CA PRO A 28 11.85 -2.74 -4.82
C PRO A 28 11.93 -2.04 -3.46
N ASN A 29 11.32 -2.62 -2.43
CA ASN A 29 11.48 -2.15 -1.06
C ASN A 29 12.87 -2.49 -0.49
N ALA A 30 13.19 -1.93 0.68
CA ALA A 30 14.43 -2.22 1.40
C ALA A 30 14.70 -3.73 1.63
N GLU A 31 13.65 -4.54 1.69
CA GLU A 31 13.73 -6.00 1.83
C GLU A 31 13.96 -6.76 0.50
N GLY A 32 14.05 -6.04 -0.63
CA GLY A 32 14.28 -6.60 -1.97
C GLY A 32 13.02 -7.13 -2.66
N ALA A 33 11.85 -6.97 -2.07
CA ALA A 33 10.57 -7.37 -2.67
C ALA A 33 9.96 -6.22 -3.47
N ARG A 34 9.24 -6.56 -4.55
CA ARG A 34 8.55 -5.58 -5.42
C ARG A 34 7.22 -5.08 -4.86
N THR A 35 6.75 -5.70 -3.78
CA THR A 35 5.55 -5.29 -3.06
C THR A 35 5.83 -5.31 -1.57
N THR A 36 5.14 -4.44 -0.83
CA THR A 36 5.27 -4.27 0.61
C THR A 36 3.95 -4.67 1.27
N PRO A 37 3.92 -5.62 2.22
CA PRO A 37 2.69 -5.96 2.93
C PRO A 37 2.06 -4.71 3.57
N SER A 38 0.75 -4.54 3.40
CA SER A 38 -0.03 -3.44 3.97
C SER A 38 -0.35 -3.74 5.43
N VAL A 39 0.70 -3.89 6.23
CA VAL A 39 0.66 -4.31 7.64
C VAL A 39 1.46 -3.32 8.46
N VAL A 40 0.89 -2.87 9.56
CA VAL A 40 1.55 -2.00 10.52
C VAL A 40 1.43 -2.64 11.89
N ALA A 41 2.50 -2.61 12.67
CA ALA A 41 2.47 -3.13 14.02
C ALA A 41 3.37 -2.34 14.96
N PHE A 42 2.98 -2.26 16.23
CA PHE A 42 3.75 -1.58 17.26
C PHE A 42 4.45 -2.59 18.16
N ALA A 43 5.78 -2.49 18.26
CA ALA A 43 6.58 -3.35 19.13
C ALA A 43 6.17 -3.21 20.60
N LYS A 44 6.39 -4.25 21.40
CA LYS A 44 5.94 -4.34 22.80
C LYS A 44 6.88 -3.65 23.79
N ASP A 45 8.13 -3.45 23.40
CA ASP A 45 9.27 -3.06 24.23
C ASP A 45 9.63 -1.57 24.15
N GLY A 46 8.96 -0.78 23.30
CA GLY A 46 9.27 0.65 23.23
C GLY A 46 8.59 1.42 22.11
N GLY A 47 7.44 0.96 21.62
CA GLY A 47 6.62 1.70 20.65
C GLY A 47 7.19 1.78 19.22
N GLU A 48 8.27 1.05 18.89
CA GLU A 48 8.80 1.02 17.52
C GLU A 48 7.70 0.58 16.53
N ARG A 49 7.50 1.39 15.50
CA ARG A 49 6.49 1.16 14.47
C ARG A 49 7.12 0.33 13.34
N LEU A 50 6.71 -0.92 13.28
CA LEU A 50 7.07 -1.85 12.23
C LEU A 50 6.06 -1.76 11.09
N ILE A 51 6.53 -1.71 9.85
CA ILE A 51 5.69 -1.63 8.65
C ILE A 51 6.17 -2.67 7.64
N GLY A 52 5.26 -3.31 6.91
CA GLY A 52 5.61 -4.25 5.85
C GLY A 52 5.97 -5.63 6.36
N VAL A 53 7.08 -6.18 5.86
CA VAL A 53 7.51 -7.56 6.13
C VAL A 53 7.81 -7.79 7.62
N THR A 54 8.43 -6.81 8.27
CA THR A 54 8.76 -6.86 9.70
C THR A 54 7.50 -6.92 10.56
N ALA A 55 6.51 -6.08 10.24
CA ALA A 55 5.20 -6.09 10.88
C ALA A 55 4.45 -7.42 10.66
N LYS A 56 4.44 -7.93 9.42
CA LYS A 56 3.80 -9.22 9.09
C LYS A 56 4.43 -10.38 9.86
N ARG A 57 5.76 -10.41 10.01
CA ARG A 57 6.49 -11.49 10.70
C ARG A 57 6.11 -11.66 12.18
N GLN A 58 5.83 -10.56 12.87
CA GLN A 58 5.53 -10.57 14.30
C GLN A 58 4.02 -10.59 14.63
N ALA A 59 3.16 -10.53 13.60
CA ALA A 59 1.69 -10.53 13.75
C ALA A 59 1.14 -11.72 14.56
N VAL A 60 1.82 -12.86 14.52
CA VAL A 60 1.44 -14.08 15.27
C VAL A 60 1.57 -13.90 16.78
N THR A 61 2.64 -13.25 17.24
CA THR A 61 2.93 -13.09 18.67
C THR A 61 2.46 -11.74 19.22
N ASN A 62 1.97 -10.86 18.35
CA ASN A 62 1.55 -9.50 18.67
C ASN A 62 0.27 -9.06 17.95
N ALA A 63 -0.70 -9.96 17.86
CA ALA A 63 -1.93 -9.74 17.09
C ALA A 63 -2.71 -8.49 17.54
N ASP A 64 -2.74 -8.19 18.84
CA ASP A 64 -3.50 -7.04 19.39
C ASP A 64 -2.88 -5.68 19.06
N ARG A 65 -1.61 -5.64 18.63
CA ARG A 65 -0.90 -4.41 18.24
C ARG A 65 -0.51 -4.42 16.76
N THR A 66 -1.13 -5.29 15.96
CA THR A 66 -0.86 -5.46 14.54
C THR A 66 -2.13 -5.22 13.72
N MET A 67 -2.10 -4.18 12.88
CA MET A 67 -3.19 -3.81 12.00
C MET A 67 -2.94 -4.36 10.60
N ILE A 68 -3.94 -5.06 10.09
CA ILE A 68 -3.96 -5.69 8.76
C ILE A 68 -5.25 -5.34 8.04
N SER A 69 -5.23 -5.34 6.70
CA SER A 69 -6.41 -5.08 5.87
C SER A 69 -7.11 -3.74 6.16
N VAL A 70 -6.35 -2.74 6.63
CA VAL A 70 -6.84 -1.42 7.07
C VAL A 70 -7.62 -0.70 5.98
N LYS A 71 -7.27 -0.95 4.71
CA LYS A 71 -7.99 -0.37 3.56
C LYS A 71 -9.50 -0.66 3.56
N ARG A 72 -9.94 -1.79 4.13
CA ARG A 72 -11.38 -2.13 4.30
C ARG A 72 -12.13 -1.17 5.25
N HIS A 73 -11.39 -0.41 6.05
CA HIS A 73 -11.90 0.53 7.05
C HIS A 73 -11.82 2.00 6.62
N MET A 74 -11.21 2.29 5.47
CA MET A 74 -11.13 3.65 4.94
C MET A 74 -12.52 4.28 4.80
N GLY A 75 -12.65 5.56 5.14
CA GLY A 75 -13.93 6.28 5.11
C GLY A 75 -14.97 5.80 6.13
N THR A 76 -14.58 5.00 7.13
CA THR A 76 -15.48 4.56 8.22
C THR A 76 -15.09 5.19 9.56
N LYS A 77 -15.88 4.94 10.62
CA LYS A 77 -15.57 5.34 12.00
C LYS A 77 -14.69 4.35 12.77
N TRP A 78 -14.09 3.39 12.07
CA TRP A 78 -13.17 2.45 12.71
C TRP A 78 -12.00 3.22 13.33
N SER A 79 -11.55 2.77 14.48
CA SER A 79 -10.31 3.20 15.10
C SER A 79 -9.72 2.01 15.85
N THR A 80 -8.42 2.09 16.15
CA THR A 80 -7.75 1.11 16.99
C THR A 80 -6.93 1.84 18.05
N ASP A 81 -6.99 1.34 19.28
CA ASP A 81 -6.19 1.87 20.38
C ASP A 81 -4.92 1.03 20.50
N VAL A 82 -3.77 1.69 20.54
CA VAL A 82 -2.49 1.07 20.86
C VAL A 82 -1.89 1.89 22.00
N ASP A 83 -1.73 1.25 23.16
CA ASP A 83 -1.40 1.92 24.41
C ASP A 83 -2.39 3.05 24.71
N ASP A 84 -1.92 4.29 24.84
CA ASP A 84 -2.73 5.47 25.15
C ASP A 84 -3.08 6.30 23.89
N THR A 85 -2.81 5.79 22.69
CA THR A 85 -3.04 6.49 21.42
C THR A 85 -4.08 5.77 20.56
N THR A 86 -5.04 6.54 20.05
CA THR A 86 -6.07 6.07 19.11
C THR A 86 -5.68 6.41 17.68
N TYR A 87 -5.63 5.40 16.81
CA TYR A 87 -5.31 5.55 15.38
C TYR A 87 -6.52 5.33 14.49
N THR A 88 -6.66 6.18 13.46
CA THR A 88 -7.67 6.06 12.40
C THR A 88 -7.13 5.24 11.21
N PRO A 89 -8.01 4.79 10.29
CA PRO A 89 -7.58 4.09 9.07
C PRO A 89 -6.62 4.94 8.23
N GLN A 90 -6.83 6.27 8.20
CA GLN A 90 -6.01 7.21 7.44
C GLN A 90 -4.59 7.25 7.99
N GLU A 91 -4.41 7.28 9.31
CA GLU A 91 -3.09 7.28 9.95
C GLU A 91 -2.35 5.97 9.72
N VAL A 92 -3.03 4.84 9.93
CA VAL A 92 -2.39 3.54 9.72
C VAL A 92 -2.02 3.35 8.25
N SER A 93 -2.84 3.85 7.31
CA SER A 93 -2.52 3.87 5.89
C SER A 93 -1.38 4.84 5.56
N ALA A 94 -1.30 5.98 6.23
CA ALA A 94 -0.21 6.93 6.07
C ALA A 94 1.14 6.32 6.45
N PHE A 95 1.21 5.49 7.49
CA PHE A 95 2.43 4.77 7.85
C PHE A 95 2.91 3.83 6.74
N ILE A 96 1.98 3.17 6.04
CA ILE A 96 2.30 2.35 4.86
C ILE A 96 2.83 3.23 3.74
N LEU A 97 2.18 4.37 3.48
CA LEU A 97 2.62 5.33 2.45
C LEU A 97 3.99 5.94 2.78
N GLN A 98 4.30 6.21 4.05
CA GLN A 98 5.61 6.67 4.50
C GLN A 98 6.71 5.65 4.22
N LYS A 99 6.45 4.35 4.46
CA LYS A 99 7.41 3.30 4.09
C LYS A 99 7.65 3.25 2.58
N LEU A 100 6.59 3.34 1.76
CA LEU A 100 6.72 3.35 0.30
C LEU A 100 7.45 4.59 -0.21
N LYS A 101 7.18 5.76 0.39
CA LYS A 101 7.90 7.01 0.13
C LYS A 101 9.39 6.84 0.46
N ALA A 102 9.72 6.33 1.64
CA ALA A 102 11.10 6.12 2.06
C ALA A 102 11.85 5.12 1.16
N ASP A 103 11.19 4.04 0.74
CA ASP A 103 11.75 3.08 -0.23
C ASP A 103 12.01 3.77 -1.59
N ALA A 104 11.09 4.61 -2.06
CA ALA A 104 11.26 5.38 -3.29
C ALA A 104 12.37 6.42 -3.19
N GLU A 105 12.48 7.14 -2.07
CA GLU A 105 13.54 8.12 -1.82
C GLU A 105 14.92 7.47 -1.78
N ALA A 106 15.04 6.31 -1.11
CA ALA A 106 16.27 5.53 -1.07
C ALA A 106 16.70 5.05 -2.47
N TYR A 107 15.73 4.65 -3.30
CA TYR A 107 15.99 4.22 -4.68
C TYR A 107 16.36 5.38 -5.61
N LEU A 108 15.68 6.54 -5.48
CA LEU A 108 15.87 7.70 -6.35
C LEU A 108 17.05 8.59 -5.93
N GLY A 109 17.50 8.49 -4.67
CA GLY A 109 18.58 9.31 -4.11
C GLY A 109 18.18 10.76 -3.80
N HIS A 110 16.88 11.07 -3.76
CA HIS A 110 16.37 12.40 -3.42
C HIS A 110 14.98 12.33 -2.79
N GLU A 111 14.56 13.41 -2.13
CA GLU A 111 13.24 13.53 -1.48
C GLU A 111 12.08 13.43 -2.49
N VAL A 112 10.99 12.77 -2.11
CA VAL A 112 9.76 12.61 -2.91
C VAL A 112 8.61 13.34 -2.24
N LYS A 113 8.05 14.33 -2.94
CA LYS A 113 6.98 15.20 -2.41
C LYS A 113 5.61 14.95 -3.00
N GLN A 114 5.53 14.31 -4.16
CA GLN A 114 4.33 14.26 -4.97
C GLN A 114 4.02 12.82 -5.38
N ALA A 115 2.75 12.44 -5.34
CA ALA A 115 2.31 11.10 -5.71
C ALA A 115 0.95 11.08 -6.41
N VAL A 116 0.77 10.07 -7.26
CA VAL A 116 -0.54 9.57 -7.69
C VAL A 116 -0.83 8.30 -6.89
N ILE A 117 -1.98 8.26 -6.20
CA ILE A 117 -2.35 7.13 -5.33
C ILE A 117 -3.60 6.45 -5.88
N THR A 118 -3.61 5.12 -5.88
CA THR A 118 -4.75 4.34 -6.39
C THR A 118 -5.86 4.16 -5.36
N CYS A 119 -7.08 3.92 -5.85
CA CYS A 119 -8.18 3.42 -5.03
C CYS A 119 -9.13 2.53 -5.85
N PRO A 120 -9.94 1.68 -5.20
CA PRO A 120 -10.96 0.87 -5.85
C PRO A 120 -11.94 1.75 -6.62
N ALA A 121 -12.32 1.36 -7.84
CA ALA A 121 -13.21 2.19 -8.68
C ALA A 121 -14.56 2.44 -7.99
N TYR A 122 -15.05 1.46 -7.24
CA TYR A 122 -16.32 1.53 -6.53
C TYR A 122 -16.26 2.22 -5.16
N PHE A 123 -15.12 2.84 -4.79
CA PHE A 123 -15.02 3.65 -3.58
C PHE A 123 -15.96 4.85 -3.60
N THR A 124 -16.60 5.08 -2.44
CA THR A 124 -17.40 6.29 -2.16
C THR A 124 -16.49 7.51 -2.00
N ASP A 125 -17.08 8.70 -2.08
CA ASP A 125 -16.39 9.98 -1.87
C ASP A 125 -15.63 10.02 -0.53
N ALA A 126 -16.27 9.56 0.55
CA ALA A 126 -15.67 9.47 1.89
C ALA A 126 -14.38 8.62 1.92
N GLN A 127 -14.35 7.53 1.16
CA GLN A 127 -13.20 6.63 1.09
C GLN A 127 -12.08 7.24 0.24
N ARG A 128 -12.42 7.88 -0.89
CA ARG A 128 -11.46 8.61 -1.75
C ARG A 128 -10.78 9.75 -0.98
N LYS A 129 -11.56 10.54 -0.24
CA LYS A 129 -11.04 11.61 0.62
C LYS A 129 -10.13 11.03 1.72
N ALA A 130 -10.56 9.97 2.40
CA ALA A 130 -9.73 9.32 3.42
C ALA A 130 -8.38 8.84 2.85
N THR A 131 -8.35 8.28 1.63
CA THR A 131 -7.09 7.89 0.96
C THR A 131 -6.22 9.09 0.63
N LYS A 132 -6.82 10.19 0.16
CA LYS A 132 -6.10 11.45 -0.09
C LYS A 132 -5.51 12.02 1.20
N ASP A 133 -6.27 12.01 2.29
CA ASP A 133 -5.83 12.48 3.61
C ASP A 133 -4.69 11.61 4.15
N ALA A 134 -4.72 10.29 3.96
CA ALA A 134 -3.59 9.41 4.29
C ALA A 134 -2.31 9.80 3.55
N GLY A 135 -2.40 10.16 2.26
CA GLY A 135 -1.26 10.69 1.50
C GLY A 135 -0.73 12.01 2.07
N ARG A 136 -1.61 12.92 2.47
CA ARG A 136 -1.22 14.19 3.11
C ARG A 136 -0.49 13.94 4.43
N ILE A 137 -1.03 13.08 5.30
CA ILE A 137 -0.41 12.68 6.58
C ILE A 137 0.97 12.03 6.34
N ALA A 138 1.14 11.30 5.24
CA ALA A 138 2.42 10.71 4.85
C ALA A 138 3.44 11.72 4.28
N GLY A 139 3.11 13.01 4.21
CA GLY A 139 3.98 14.04 3.63
C GLY A 139 4.05 13.98 2.11
N LEU A 140 2.96 13.57 1.45
CA LEU A 140 2.82 13.56 -0.01
C LEU A 140 1.72 14.53 -0.45
N GLU A 141 2.04 15.38 -1.41
CA GLU A 141 1.06 16.08 -2.22
C GLU A 141 0.43 15.09 -3.20
N VAL A 142 -0.83 14.72 -2.95
CA VAL A 142 -1.57 13.80 -3.80
C VAL A 142 -2.13 14.54 -5.01
N LEU A 143 -1.42 14.44 -6.13
CA LEU A 143 -1.76 15.11 -7.39
C LEU A 143 -3.05 14.54 -8.01
N ARG A 144 -3.25 13.22 -7.89
CA ARG A 144 -4.44 12.54 -8.40
C ARG A 144 -4.75 11.29 -7.58
N ILE A 145 -6.03 11.05 -7.35
CA ILE A 145 -6.54 9.73 -6.98
C ILE A 145 -7.01 9.04 -8.25
N ILE A 146 -6.38 7.92 -8.61
CA ILE A 146 -6.73 7.15 -9.82
C ILE A 146 -7.45 5.85 -9.43
N ASN A 147 -8.42 5.44 -10.24
CA ASN A 147 -9.09 4.16 -10.06
C ASN A 147 -8.15 3.00 -10.43
N GLU A 148 -8.07 1.96 -9.60
CA GLU A 148 -7.24 0.76 -9.80
C GLU A 148 -7.41 0.12 -11.18
N PRO A 149 -8.63 -0.21 -11.66
CA PRO A 149 -8.79 -0.79 -12.98
C PRO A 149 -8.41 0.17 -14.11
N THR A 150 -8.56 1.48 -13.88
CA THR A 150 -8.14 2.52 -14.84
C THR A 150 -6.61 2.62 -14.91
N ALA A 151 -5.91 2.54 -13.78
CA ALA A 151 -4.45 2.47 -13.74
C ALA A 151 -3.95 1.20 -14.45
N ALA A 152 -4.55 0.05 -14.18
CA ALA A 152 -4.18 -1.19 -14.87
C ALA A 152 -4.43 -1.13 -16.39
N ALA A 153 -5.50 -0.45 -16.83
CA ALA A 153 -5.75 -0.19 -18.23
C ALA A 153 -4.69 0.72 -18.85
N LEU A 154 -4.23 1.74 -18.13
CA LEU A 154 -3.14 2.61 -18.59
C LEU A 154 -1.83 1.84 -18.75
N ALA A 155 -1.48 0.98 -17.79
CA ALA A 155 -0.30 0.10 -17.89
C ALA A 155 -0.37 -0.89 -19.06
N TYR A 156 -1.57 -1.30 -19.47
CA TYR A 156 -1.78 -2.16 -20.65
C TYR A 156 -1.83 -1.38 -21.97
N GLY A 157 -2.42 -0.19 -21.94
CA GLY A 157 -2.94 0.53 -23.10
C GLY A 157 -2.05 1.64 -23.64
N VAL A 158 -1.07 2.12 -22.86
CA VAL A 158 -0.25 3.29 -23.21
C VAL A 158 0.49 3.15 -24.55
N ASP A 159 0.88 1.93 -24.93
CA ASP A 159 1.61 1.59 -26.15
C ASP A 159 0.71 1.04 -27.27
N LYS A 160 -0.62 1.05 -27.08
CA LYS A 160 -1.57 0.41 -28.00
C LYS A 160 -2.16 1.45 -28.96
N THR A 161 -2.10 1.13 -30.25
CA THR A 161 -2.60 1.98 -31.34
C THR A 161 -3.85 1.42 -32.02
N GLN A 162 -4.32 0.25 -31.59
CA GLN A 162 -5.50 -0.41 -32.14
C GLN A 162 -6.70 -0.19 -31.22
N ASP A 163 -7.82 0.20 -31.83
CA ASP A 163 -9.10 0.26 -31.16
C ASP A 163 -9.44 -1.11 -30.55
N GLN A 164 -9.69 -1.14 -29.26
CA GLN A 164 -10.04 -2.36 -28.55
C GLN A 164 -10.89 -2.08 -27.31
N THR A 165 -11.83 -2.98 -27.06
CA THR A 165 -12.62 -3.00 -25.84
C THR A 165 -12.03 -4.00 -24.85
N ILE A 166 -11.66 -3.54 -23.67
CA ILE A 166 -11.06 -4.36 -22.62
C ILE A 166 -11.99 -4.47 -21.41
N LEU A 167 -11.94 -5.61 -20.73
CA LEU A 167 -12.53 -5.81 -19.42
C LEU A 167 -11.41 -6.00 -18.40
N VAL A 168 -11.29 -5.07 -17.48
CA VAL A 168 -10.39 -5.18 -16.33
C VAL A 168 -11.17 -5.78 -15.18
N TYR A 169 -10.74 -6.95 -14.71
CA TYR A 169 -11.29 -7.66 -13.57
C TYR A 169 -10.24 -7.62 -12.45
N ASP A 170 -10.49 -6.80 -11.44
CA ASP A 170 -9.60 -6.58 -10.32
C ASP A 170 -10.15 -7.26 -9.06
N LEU A 171 -9.48 -8.32 -8.61
CA LEU A 171 -9.83 -9.02 -7.38
C LEU A 171 -8.61 -9.07 -6.46
N GLY A 172 -8.51 -8.04 -5.62
CA GLY A 172 -7.46 -7.90 -4.62
C GLY A 172 -7.73 -8.71 -3.34
N GLY A 173 -7.10 -8.29 -2.25
CA GLY A 173 -7.31 -8.86 -0.90
C GLY A 173 -8.59 -8.35 -0.22
N GLY A 174 -9.01 -7.13 -0.54
CA GLY A 174 -10.09 -6.42 0.15
C GLY A 174 -11.35 -6.16 -0.67
N THR A 175 -11.12 -5.88 -1.94
CA THR A 175 -12.09 -5.27 -2.85
C THR A 175 -12.12 -6.02 -4.17
N PHE A 176 -13.27 -5.92 -4.82
CA PHE A 176 -13.50 -6.40 -6.17
C PHE A 176 -14.00 -5.25 -7.02
N ASP A 177 -13.33 -4.99 -8.14
CA ASP A 177 -13.79 -4.03 -9.14
C ASP A 177 -13.77 -4.67 -10.53
N VAL A 178 -14.68 -4.22 -11.38
CA VAL A 178 -14.71 -4.57 -12.79
C VAL A 178 -15.04 -3.35 -13.61
N SER A 179 -14.20 -3.04 -14.57
CA SER A 179 -14.40 -1.94 -15.50
C SER A 179 -14.31 -2.43 -16.94
N VAL A 180 -15.21 -1.92 -17.77
CA VAL A 180 -15.13 -2.04 -19.23
C VAL A 180 -14.58 -0.72 -19.74
N LEU A 181 -13.51 -0.79 -20.54
CA LEU A 181 -12.86 0.37 -21.12
C LEU A 181 -12.70 0.21 -22.63
N GLU A 182 -12.75 1.33 -23.34
CA GLU A 182 -12.39 1.43 -24.74
C GLU A 182 -11.04 2.15 -24.84
N ILE A 183 -10.12 1.56 -25.60
CA ILE A 183 -8.85 2.17 -25.98
C ILE A 183 -8.96 2.48 -27.46
N TYR A 184 -8.77 3.74 -27.84
CA TYR A 184 -8.86 4.20 -29.24
C TYR A 184 -8.02 5.46 -29.45
N GLU A 185 -7.84 5.88 -30.70
CA GLU A 185 -7.09 7.09 -31.04
C GLU A 185 -8.01 8.16 -31.65
N VAL A 186 -7.87 9.42 -31.20
CA VAL A 186 -8.55 10.58 -31.80
C VAL A 186 -7.51 11.63 -32.14
N ASP A 187 -7.46 12.02 -33.42
CA ASP A 187 -6.54 13.05 -33.92
C ASP A 187 -5.05 12.80 -33.56
N GLY A 188 -4.63 11.53 -33.52
CA GLY A 188 -3.26 11.14 -33.15
C GLY A 188 -3.00 11.09 -31.65
N GLN A 189 -4.02 11.34 -30.81
CA GLN A 189 -3.93 11.25 -29.36
C GLN A 189 -4.61 9.96 -28.87
N PRO A 190 -3.88 9.06 -28.18
CA PRO A 190 -4.47 7.87 -27.58
C PRO A 190 -5.42 8.26 -26.44
N GLN A 191 -6.59 7.62 -26.41
CA GLN A 191 -7.61 7.79 -25.38
C GLN A 191 -7.92 6.46 -24.71
N ILE A 192 -8.13 6.52 -23.40
CA ILE A 192 -8.65 5.41 -22.60
C ILE A 192 -9.92 5.91 -21.92
N GLU A 193 -11.07 5.38 -22.34
CA GLU A 193 -12.39 5.76 -21.83
C GLU A 193 -13.01 4.62 -21.05
N VAL A 194 -13.39 4.88 -19.79
CA VAL A 194 -14.20 3.95 -19.01
C VAL A 194 -15.64 4.03 -19.47
N LYS A 195 -16.20 2.92 -19.94
CA LYS A 195 -17.60 2.85 -20.41
C LYS A 195 -18.56 2.46 -19.28
N ALA A 196 -18.11 1.56 -18.41
CA ALA A 196 -18.87 1.15 -17.25
C ALA A 196 -17.95 0.62 -16.16
N THR A 197 -18.32 0.85 -14.91
CA THR A 197 -17.66 0.24 -13.76
C THR A 197 -18.68 -0.27 -12.74
N ALA A 198 -18.32 -1.37 -12.07
CA ALA A 198 -19.09 -1.94 -10.97
C ALA A 198 -18.13 -2.65 -10.01
N GLY A 199 -18.58 -2.97 -8.80
CA GLY A 199 -17.70 -3.63 -7.85
C GLY A 199 -18.36 -4.03 -6.53
N ASN A 200 -17.52 -4.41 -5.59
CA ASN A 200 -17.86 -4.72 -4.21
C ASN A 200 -16.66 -4.39 -3.29
N ASN A 201 -16.80 -3.33 -2.50
CA ASN A 201 -15.76 -2.83 -1.59
C ASN A 201 -15.46 -3.74 -0.39
N LYS A 202 -16.16 -4.88 -0.24
CA LYS A 202 -16.00 -5.83 0.88
C LYS A 202 -16.00 -7.28 0.37
N LEU A 203 -15.23 -7.54 -0.67
CA LEU A 203 -15.08 -8.86 -1.26
C LEU A 203 -13.68 -8.99 -1.86
N GLY A 204 -12.89 -9.93 -1.35
CA GLY A 204 -11.54 -10.20 -1.87
C GLY A 204 -10.89 -11.41 -1.22
N GLY A 205 -9.57 -11.49 -1.34
CA GLY A 205 -8.75 -12.58 -0.80
C GLY A 205 -8.90 -12.84 0.71
N ASP A 206 -9.13 -11.81 1.53
CA ASP A 206 -9.35 -12.01 2.97
C ASP A 206 -10.63 -12.82 3.23
N ASP A 207 -11.67 -12.65 2.40
CA ASP A 207 -12.92 -13.41 2.53
C ASP A 207 -12.72 -14.87 2.10
N PHE A 208 -11.74 -15.14 1.23
CA PHE A 208 -11.37 -16.50 0.83
C PHE A 208 -10.59 -17.18 1.96
N ASP A 209 -9.68 -16.44 2.59
CA ASP A 209 -8.92 -16.91 3.75
C ASP A 209 -9.88 -17.26 4.90
N GLU A 210 -10.86 -16.40 5.18
CA GLU A 210 -11.88 -16.64 6.21
C GLU A 210 -12.65 -17.95 5.97
N LYS A 211 -12.95 -18.30 4.72
CA LYS A 211 -13.62 -19.58 4.40
C LYS A 211 -12.74 -20.80 4.70
N ILE A 212 -11.42 -20.67 4.55
CA ILE A 212 -10.46 -21.71 4.92
C ILE A 212 -10.34 -21.76 6.45
N ILE A 213 -10.27 -20.62 7.14
CA ILE A 213 -10.21 -20.53 8.61
C ILE A 213 -11.44 -21.19 9.23
N ASP A 214 -12.64 -20.83 8.78
CA ASP A 214 -13.91 -21.44 9.20
C ASP A 214 -13.87 -22.97 9.09
N TRP A 215 -13.35 -23.47 7.95
CA TRP A 215 -13.20 -24.91 7.71
C TRP A 215 -12.18 -25.56 8.65
N MET A 216 -11.01 -24.94 8.85
CA MET A 216 -9.99 -25.45 9.76
C MET A 216 -10.48 -25.52 11.20
N VAL A 217 -11.16 -24.47 11.68
CA VAL A 217 -11.75 -24.43 13.03
C VAL A 217 -12.80 -25.54 13.17
N ALA A 218 -13.66 -25.72 12.17
CA ALA A 218 -14.70 -26.73 12.20
C ALA A 218 -14.15 -28.17 12.21
N GLU A 219 -13.18 -28.49 11.35
CA GLU A 219 -12.56 -29.82 11.33
C GLU A 219 -11.74 -30.08 12.60
N PHE A 220 -10.96 -29.11 13.07
CA PHE A 220 -10.19 -29.26 14.31
C PHE A 220 -11.10 -29.50 15.52
N LYS A 221 -12.20 -28.76 15.63
CA LYS A 221 -13.19 -28.94 16.69
C LYS A 221 -13.87 -30.30 16.61
N LYS A 222 -14.12 -30.80 15.40
CA LYS A 222 -14.71 -32.13 15.18
C LYS A 222 -13.74 -33.25 15.57
N GLU A 223 -12.44 -33.10 15.32
CA GLU A 223 -11.41 -34.09 15.66
C GLU A 223 -11.03 -34.08 17.14
N THR A 224 -10.92 -32.90 17.75
CA THR A 224 -10.33 -32.73 19.09
C THR A 224 -11.34 -32.31 20.16
N GLY A 225 -12.51 -31.81 19.77
CA GLY A 225 -13.49 -31.18 20.65
C GLY A 225 -13.15 -29.73 21.04
N ILE A 226 -11.99 -29.19 20.62
CA ILE A 226 -11.50 -27.87 21.03
C ILE A 226 -11.92 -26.80 20.02
N ASP A 227 -12.42 -25.68 20.51
CA ASP A 227 -12.81 -24.53 19.69
C ASP A 227 -11.75 -23.43 19.71
N LEU A 228 -11.01 -23.28 18.60
CA LEU A 228 -9.93 -22.30 18.48
C LEU A 228 -10.43 -20.87 18.25
N SER A 229 -11.72 -20.66 17.93
CA SER A 229 -12.24 -19.33 17.56
C SER A 229 -12.10 -18.25 18.64
N LYS A 230 -11.89 -18.66 19.89
CA LYS A 230 -11.72 -17.77 21.04
C LYS A 230 -10.26 -17.48 21.37
N ASP A 231 -9.32 -18.21 20.79
CA ASP A 231 -7.89 -18.04 21.01
C ASP A 231 -7.31 -17.14 19.93
N LYS A 232 -7.04 -15.87 20.28
CA LYS A 232 -6.51 -14.88 19.35
C LYS A 232 -5.18 -15.30 18.73
N GLN A 233 -4.31 -15.95 19.50
CA GLN A 233 -3.00 -16.38 19.02
C GLN A 233 -3.16 -17.54 18.03
N ALA A 234 -4.02 -18.51 18.35
CA ALA A 234 -4.35 -19.58 17.42
C ALA A 234 -4.98 -19.04 16.13
N MET A 235 -5.93 -18.09 16.24
CA MET A 235 -6.58 -17.47 15.08
C MET A 235 -5.61 -16.70 14.18
N SER A 236 -4.62 -16.01 14.75
CA SER A 236 -3.57 -15.34 13.96
C SER A 236 -2.74 -16.36 13.16
N ARG A 237 -2.36 -17.48 13.78
CA ARG A 237 -1.64 -18.58 13.11
C ARG A 237 -2.49 -19.26 12.03
N LEU A 238 -3.79 -19.44 12.29
CA LEU A 238 -4.73 -19.97 11.31
C LEU A 238 -4.86 -19.05 10.11
N LYS A 239 -4.91 -17.73 10.32
CA LYS A 239 -4.99 -16.76 9.23
C LYS A 239 -3.77 -16.82 8.31
N GLU A 240 -2.57 -16.84 8.86
CA GLU A 240 -1.33 -17.00 8.07
C GLU A 240 -1.31 -18.33 7.31
N ALA A 241 -1.69 -19.43 7.97
CA ALA A 241 -1.73 -20.74 7.34
C ALA A 241 -2.79 -20.85 6.24
N ALA A 242 -3.96 -20.21 6.42
CA ALA A 242 -5.03 -20.14 5.43
C ALA A 242 -4.57 -19.38 4.18
N GLU A 243 -3.97 -18.21 4.34
CA GLU A 243 -3.44 -17.41 3.23
C GLU A 243 -2.39 -18.21 2.44
N LYS A 244 -1.46 -18.85 3.15
CA LYS A 244 -0.43 -19.69 2.53
C LYS A 244 -1.04 -20.87 1.76
N ALA A 245 -1.98 -21.60 2.37
CA ALA A 245 -2.66 -22.72 1.74
C ALA A 245 -3.43 -22.29 0.48
N LYS A 246 -4.15 -21.16 0.53
CA LYS A 246 -4.84 -20.55 -0.62
C LYS A 246 -3.87 -20.29 -1.78
N ILE A 247 -2.74 -19.65 -1.48
CA ILE A 247 -1.73 -19.30 -2.50
C ILE A 247 -1.14 -20.57 -3.11
N GLU A 248 -0.73 -21.55 -2.29
CA GLU A 248 -0.18 -22.82 -2.77
C GLU A 248 -1.16 -23.57 -3.69
N LEU A 249 -2.44 -23.61 -3.33
CA LEU A 249 -3.49 -24.29 -4.11
C LEU A 249 -3.75 -23.64 -5.49
N SER A 250 -3.28 -22.42 -5.73
CA SER A 250 -3.30 -21.82 -7.06
C SER A 250 -2.33 -22.53 -8.02
N GLY A 251 -1.25 -23.10 -7.50
CA GLY A 251 -0.26 -23.89 -8.26
C GLY A 251 -0.38 -25.40 -8.10
N THR A 252 -0.85 -25.88 -6.95
CA THR A 252 -0.91 -27.32 -6.61
C THR A 252 -2.35 -27.82 -6.47
N GLN A 253 -2.54 -29.15 -6.52
CA GLN A 253 -3.87 -29.76 -6.35
C GLN A 253 -4.24 -29.99 -4.88
N GLN A 254 -3.26 -29.95 -3.98
CA GLN A 254 -3.42 -30.23 -2.56
C GLN A 254 -2.28 -29.56 -1.78
N THR A 255 -2.58 -29.14 -0.55
CA THR A 255 -1.61 -28.62 0.43
C THR A 255 -1.89 -29.22 1.80
N GLN A 256 -0.88 -29.20 2.67
CA GLN A 256 -0.98 -29.66 4.05
C GLN A 256 -0.86 -28.47 5.00
N VAL A 257 -1.88 -28.25 5.81
CA VAL A 257 -1.85 -27.27 6.89
C VAL A 257 -1.39 -27.96 8.16
N ASN A 258 -0.14 -27.68 8.54
CA ASN A 258 0.47 -28.22 9.76
C ASN A 258 0.77 -27.08 10.74
N LEU A 259 0.03 -27.05 11.86
CA LEU A 259 0.24 -26.08 12.95
C LEU A 259 0.52 -26.84 14.24
N PRO A 260 1.80 -27.01 14.61
CA PRO A 260 2.13 -27.69 15.84
C PRO A 260 1.85 -26.80 17.06
N PHE A 261 1.52 -27.40 18.21
CA PHE A 261 1.26 -26.68 19.45
C PHE A 261 0.20 -25.57 19.28
N ILE A 262 -0.87 -25.85 18.54
CA ILE A 262 -1.92 -24.86 18.26
C ILE A 262 -2.85 -24.66 19.46
N SER A 263 -2.96 -25.67 20.33
CA SER A 263 -3.75 -25.60 21.56
C SER A 263 -3.25 -26.62 22.59
N MET A 264 -3.93 -26.67 23.74
CA MET A 264 -3.66 -27.59 24.84
C MET A 264 -4.93 -28.37 25.20
N ALA A 265 -4.82 -29.69 25.40
CA ALA A 265 -5.86 -30.55 25.93
C ALA A 265 -5.31 -31.32 27.13
N ASP A 266 -5.95 -31.20 28.30
CA ASP A 266 -5.54 -31.90 29.53
C ASP A 266 -4.05 -31.73 29.88
N GLY A 267 -3.49 -30.55 29.60
CA GLY A 267 -2.08 -30.25 29.83
C GLY A 267 -1.11 -30.84 28.79
N GLN A 268 -1.60 -31.52 27.76
CA GLN A 268 -0.82 -32.00 26.62
C GLN A 268 -0.99 -31.07 25.41
N PRO A 269 0.09 -30.80 24.64
CA PRO A 269 -0.01 -30.02 23.42
C PRO A 269 -0.78 -30.76 22.34
N VAL A 270 -1.61 -30.01 21.61
CA VAL A 270 -2.38 -30.50 20.46
C VAL A 270 -1.89 -29.80 19.19
N HIS A 271 -1.83 -30.55 18.09
CA HIS A 271 -1.38 -30.10 16.79
C HIS A 271 -2.54 -30.13 15.80
N MET A 272 -2.56 -29.22 14.83
CA MET A 272 -3.44 -29.32 13.66
C MET A 272 -2.64 -29.89 12.49
N ASP A 273 -3.19 -30.92 11.84
CA ASP A 273 -2.61 -31.53 10.66
C ASP A 273 -3.74 -31.85 9.65
N LEU A 274 -4.11 -30.85 8.86
CA LEU A 274 -5.23 -30.94 7.93
C LEU A 274 -4.76 -30.93 6.48
N SER A 275 -5.38 -31.78 5.66
CA SER A 275 -5.12 -31.80 4.22
C SER A 275 -6.22 -31.08 3.46
N LEU A 276 -5.86 -30.05 2.69
CA LEU A 276 -6.80 -29.26 1.90
C LEU A 276 -6.53 -29.49 0.40
N SER A 277 -7.53 -29.97 -0.32
CA SER A 277 -7.48 -30.09 -1.79
C SER A 277 -7.98 -28.80 -2.46
N ARG A 278 -7.50 -28.54 -3.69
CA ARG A 278 -7.98 -27.42 -4.52
C ARG A 278 -9.49 -27.49 -4.73
N ALA A 279 -10.01 -28.67 -5.05
CA ALA A 279 -11.44 -28.88 -5.24
C ALA A 279 -12.25 -28.50 -3.98
N LYS A 280 -11.73 -28.80 -2.77
CA LYS A 280 -12.40 -28.40 -1.54
C LYS A 280 -12.31 -26.90 -1.31
N PHE A 281 -11.16 -26.29 -1.55
CA PHE A 281 -10.99 -24.84 -1.47
C PHE A 281 -11.95 -24.11 -2.42
N GLU A 282 -12.02 -24.52 -3.69
CA GLU A 282 -12.92 -23.93 -4.69
C GLU A 282 -14.40 -24.09 -4.32
N ASP A 283 -14.80 -25.22 -3.73
CA ASP A 283 -16.14 -25.43 -3.15
C ASP A 283 -16.44 -24.43 -2.01
N LEU A 284 -15.47 -24.17 -1.12
CA LEU A 284 -15.62 -23.21 -0.02
C LEU A 284 -15.84 -21.77 -0.51
N ILE A 285 -15.21 -21.38 -1.62
CA ILE A 285 -15.27 -20.02 -2.15
C ILE A 285 -16.23 -19.84 -3.34
N ALA A 286 -16.86 -20.90 -3.86
CA ALA A 286 -17.71 -20.85 -5.05
C ALA A 286 -18.78 -19.74 -5.00
N LYS A 287 -19.41 -19.53 -3.83
CA LYS A 287 -20.40 -18.46 -3.63
C LYS A 287 -19.79 -17.06 -3.67
N LEU A 288 -18.54 -16.91 -3.24
CA LEU A 288 -17.82 -15.64 -3.28
C LEU A 288 -17.40 -15.31 -4.72
N ILE A 289 -16.97 -16.30 -5.49
CA ILE A 289 -16.71 -16.14 -6.93
C ILE A 289 -17.98 -15.69 -7.65
N GLU A 290 -19.14 -16.34 -7.43
CA GLU A 290 -20.38 -15.92 -8.07
C GLU A 290 -20.80 -14.48 -7.68
N LYS A 291 -20.50 -14.04 -6.44
CA LYS A 291 -20.73 -12.65 -6.03
C LYS A 291 -19.91 -11.64 -6.82
N THR A 292 -18.77 -12.02 -7.41
CA THR A 292 -18.01 -11.15 -8.34
C THR A 292 -18.65 -11.14 -9.73
N MET A 293 -19.28 -12.25 -10.16
CA MET A 293 -19.88 -12.34 -11.49
C MET A 293 -21.11 -11.45 -11.65
N VAL A 294 -21.83 -11.17 -10.56
CA VAL A 294 -22.97 -10.23 -10.57
C VAL A 294 -22.55 -8.83 -11.06
N PRO A 295 -21.57 -8.14 -10.43
CA PRO A 295 -21.02 -6.89 -10.94
C PRO A 295 -20.37 -7.03 -12.33
N THR A 296 -19.72 -8.14 -12.66
CA THR A 296 -19.15 -8.35 -14.01
C THR A 296 -20.23 -8.30 -15.10
N ARG A 297 -21.34 -9.03 -14.90
CA ARG A 297 -22.50 -8.98 -15.81
C ARG A 297 -23.11 -7.58 -15.88
N GLN A 298 -23.15 -6.88 -14.75
CA GLN A 298 -23.70 -5.53 -14.68
C GLN A 298 -22.85 -4.54 -15.49
N ALA A 299 -21.52 -4.55 -15.33
CA ALA A 299 -20.62 -3.68 -16.09
C ALA A 299 -20.68 -3.98 -17.60
N MET A 300 -20.66 -5.26 -18.01
CA MET A 300 -20.82 -5.61 -19.42
C MET A 300 -22.17 -5.14 -19.99
N LYS A 301 -23.26 -5.30 -19.23
CA LYS A 301 -24.59 -4.84 -19.64
C LYS A 301 -24.66 -3.32 -19.78
N ASP A 302 -24.10 -2.58 -18.81
CA ASP A 302 -24.09 -1.12 -18.83
C ASP A 302 -23.25 -0.57 -20.00
N ALA A 303 -22.17 -1.27 -20.37
CA ALA A 303 -21.39 -0.97 -21.57
C ALA A 303 -22.05 -1.49 -22.88
N GLY A 304 -23.23 -2.11 -22.82
CA GLY A 304 -23.93 -2.64 -23.99
C GLY A 304 -23.30 -3.88 -24.62
N LEU A 305 -22.40 -4.57 -23.91
CA LEU A 305 -21.64 -5.71 -24.39
C LEU A 305 -22.33 -7.05 -24.11
N LYS A 306 -22.13 -7.99 -25.01
CA LYS A 306 -22.47 -9.42 -24.84
C LYS A 306 -21.20 -10.23 -24.60
N LYS A 307 -21.39 -11.47 -24.16
CA LYS A 307 -20.33 -12.45 -24.07
C LYS A 307 -19.61 -12.62 -25.42
N GLY A 308 -18.29 -12.43 -25.41
CA GLY A 308 -17.42 -12.52 -26.59
C GLY A 308 -17.13 -11.18 -27.27
N ASP A 309 -17.84 -10.10 -26.91
CA ASP A 309 -17.66 -8.77 -27.52
C ASP A 309 -16.42 -8.04 -26.99
N VAL A 310 -15.91 -8.42 -25.81
CA VAL A 310 -14.64 -7.89 -25.30
C VAL A 310 -13.46 -8.45 -26.10
N ASP A 311 -12.47 -7.63 -26.40
CA ASP A 311 -11.26 -8.06 -27.11
C ASP A 311 -10.27 -8.73 -26.17
N LYS A 312 -10.12 -8.19 -24.96
CA LYS A 312 -9.22 -8.69 -23.92
C LYS A 312 -9.87 -8.67 -22.54
N VAL A 313 -9.53 -9.68 -21.75
CA VAL A 313 -9.79 -9.71 -20.30
C VAL A 313 -8.47 -9.53 -19.58
N ILE A 314 -8.36 -8.49 -18.77
CA ILE A 314 -7.19 -8.15 -17.97
C ILE A 314 -7.49 -8.55 -16.53
N LEU A 315 -6.66 -9.40 -15.94
CA LEU A 315 -6.78 -9.80 -14.54
C LEU A 315 -5.79 -9.00 -13.69
N VAL A 316 -6.31 -8.42 -12.61
CA VAL A 316 -5.55 -7.59 -11.66
C VAL A 316 -5.83 -8.07 -10.24
N GLY A 317 -4.83 -8.00 -9.37
CA GLY A 317 -4.94 -8.44 -7.98
C GLY A 317 -4.67 -9.94 -7.79
N GLY A 318 -3.94 -10.27 -6.72
CA GLY A 318 -3.44 -11.63 -6.47
C GLY A 318 -4.51 -12.72 -6.37
N SER A 319 -5.74 -12.40 -5.97
CA SER A 319 -6.81 -13.39 -5.85
C SER A 319 -7.31 -13.89 -7.22
N THR A 320 -7.00 -13.18 -8.31
CA THR A 320 -7.26 -13.65 -9.68
C THR A 320 -6.37 -14.83 -10.11
N ARG A 321 -5.33 -15.14 -9.33
CA ARG A 321 -4.46 -16.32 -9.57
C ARG A 321 -5.17 -17.64 -9.28
N VAL A 322 -6.30 -17.61 -8.55
CA VAL A 322 -7.13 -18.80 -8.28
C VAL A 322 -7.73 -19.34 -9.59
N PRO A 323 -7.50 -20.62 -9.95
CA PRO A 323 -7.98 -21.19 -11.22
C PRO A 323 -9.49 -21.06 -11.43
N ALA A 324 -10.31 -21.40 -10.43
CA ALA A 324 -11.76 -21.24 -10.53
C ALA A 324 -12.24 -19.80 -10.77
N VAL A 325 -11.46 -18.79 -10.36
CA VAL A 325 -11.77 -17.37 -10.67
C VAL A 325 -11.52 -17.11 -12.16
N GLN A 326 -10.38 -17.57 -12.70
CA GLN A 326 -10.06 -17.40 -14.13
C GLN A 326 -11.08 -18.10 -15.02
N ASP A 327 -11.47 -19.33 -14.66
CA ASP A 327 -12.48 -20.10 -15.39
C ASP A 327 -13.84 -19.42 -15.37
N ALA A 328 -14.23 -18.84 -14.23
CA ALA A 328 -15.49 -18.11 -14.09
C ALA A 328 -15.49 -16.85 -14.97
N VAL A 329 -14.42 -16.06 -14.94
CA VAL A 329 -14.29 -14.85 -15.76
C VAL A 329 -14.26 -15.19 -17.25
N GLU A 330 -13.49 -16.20 -17.67
CA GLU A 330 -13.45 -16.65 -19.07
C GLU A 330 -14.83 -17.09 -19.55
N LYS A 331 -15.55 -17.83 -18.71
CA LYS A 331 -16.91 -18.28 -19.02
C LYS A 331 -17.89 -17.11 -19.12
N GLU A 332 -17.77 -16.09 -18.30
CA GLU A 332 -18.67 -14.93 -18.31
C GLU A 332 -18.36 -13.99 -19.49
N ALA A 333 -17.09 -13.60 -19.65
CA ALA A 333 -16.63 -12.69 -20.69
C ALA A 333 -16.58 -13.34 -22.08
N GLY A 334 -16.39 -14.66 -22.17
CA GLY A 334 -16.28 -15.40 -23.43
C GLY A 334 -14.90 -15.29 -24.10
N LYS A 335 -13.89 -14.85 -23.37
CA LYS A 335 -12.50 -14.73 -23.82
C LYS A 335 -11.55 -15.16 -22.70
N PRO A 336 -10.43 -15.82 -23.04
CA PRO A 336 -9.44 -16.18 -22.06
C PRO A 336 -8.74 -14.93 -21.49
N PRO A 337 -8.34 -14.96 -20.21
CA PRO A 337 -7.51 -13.92 -19.62
C PRO A 337 -6.22 -13.67 -20.39
N TYR A 338 -5.91 -12.39 -20.61
CA TYR A 338 -4.63 -11.94 -21.12
C TYR A 338 -3.53 -12.18 -20.09
N LYS A 339 -2.37 -12.70 -20.54
CA LYS A 339 -1.25 -13.10 -19.67
C LYS A 339 -0.04 -12.17 -19.74
N GLY A 340 -0.08 -11.12 -20.55
CA GLY A 340 1.06 -10.21 -20.77
C GLY A 340 1.17 -9.08 -19.75
N ILE A 341 0.50 -9.18 -18.61
CA ILE A 341 0.47 -8.15 -17.58
C ILE A 341 0.62 -8.81 -16.22
N ASN A 342 1.43 -8.21 -15.34
CA ASN A 342 1.62 -8.70 -13.99
C ASN A 342 0.47 -8.17 -13.10
N PRO A 343 -0.39 -9.04 -12.54
CA PRO A 343 -1.56 -8.62 -11.78
C PRO A 343 -1.21 -7.89 -10.48
N ASP A 344 0.01 -8.03 -9.97
CA ASP A 344 0.46 -7.43 -8.70
C ASP A 344 1.17 -6.07 -8.89
N GLU A 345 1.51 -5.69 -10.13
CA GLU A 345 2.33 -4.51 -10.43
C GLU A 345 1.64 -3.51 -11.37
N ALA A 346 0.70 -4.00 -12.20
CA ALA A 346 0.02 -3.21 -13.22
C ALA A 346 -0.60 -1.91 -12.70
N VAL A 347 -1.19 -1.96 -11.51
CA VAL A 347 -1.86 -0.82 -10.89
C VAL A 347 -0.84 0.27 -10.53
N ALA A 348 0.28 -0.09 -9.89
CA ALA A 348 1.33 0.87 -9.56
C ALA A 348 2.02 1.44 -10.81
N MET A 349 2.28 0.59 -11.81
CA MET A 349 2.84 1.04 -13.10
C MET A 349 1.90 2.03 -13.80
N GLY A 350 0.60 1.77 -13.78
CA GLY A 350 -0.41 2.70 -14.29
C GLY A 350 -0.45 4.02 -13.53
N ALA A 351 -0.36 3.97 -12.20
CA ALA A 351 -0.27 5.18 -11.39
C ALA A 351 0.98 5.99 -11.70
N ALA A 352 2.12 5.33 -11.97
CA ALA A 352 3.36 5.99 -12.36
C ALA A 352 3.27 6.63 -13.76
N LEU A 353 2.62 5.96 -14.72
CA LEU A 353 2.31 6.56 -16.03
C LEU A 353 1.44 7.81 -15.88
N GLN A 354 0.39 7.74 -15.05
CA GLN A 354 -0.46 8.90 -14.77
C GLN A 354 0.34 10.04 -14.10
N ALA A 355 1.28 9.72 -13.22
CA ALA A 355 2.19 10.67 -12.61
C ALA A 355 3.09 11.34 -13.66
N GLY A 356 3.68 10.55 -14.58
CA GLY A 356 4.48 11.05 -15.69
C GLY A 356 3.70 11.97 -16.63
N ILE A 357 2.44 11.63 -16.96
CA ILE A 357 1.55 12.47 -17.78
C ILE A 357 1.28 13.82 -17.10
N ILE A 358 1.03 13.83 -15.78
CA ILE A 358 0.77 15.07 -15.02
C ILE A 358 2.04 15.93 -14.92
N ALA A 359 3.20 15.29 -14.71
CA ALA A 359 4.48 15.96 -14.60
C ALA A 359 5.00 16.48 -15.96
N GLY A 360 4.49 15.94 -17.07
CA GLY A 360 5.02 16.20 -18.40
C GLY A 360 6.39 15.56 -18.63
N ASP A 361 6.64 14.38 -18.06
CA ASP A 361 7.90 13.65 -18.17
C ASP A 361 8.20 13.30 -19.63
N GLU A 362 9.42 13.60 -20.10
CA GLU A 362 9.85 13.27 -21.45
C GLU A 362 9.81 11.76 -21.71
N GLY A 363 9.23 11.36 -22.85
CA GLY A 363 9.10 9.96 -23.24
C GLY A 363 7.82 9.27 -22.76
N VAL A 364 7.04 9.89 -21.86
CA VAL A 364 5.72 9.38 -21.49
C VAL A 364 4.70 9.84 -22.53
N SER A 365 3.92 8.88 -23.05
CA SER A 365 2.88 9.18 -24.03
C SER A 365 1.75 9.99 -23.41
N ASP A 366 1.30 11.05 -24.09
CA ASP A 366 0.20 11.91 -23.66
C ASP A 366 -1.17 11.25 -23.92
N VAL A 367 -1.51 10.29 -23.06
CA VAL A 367 -2.78 9.55 -23.11
C VAL A 367 -3.87 10.35 -22.40
N LEU A 368 -4.98 10.62 -23.10
CA LEU A 368 -6.15 11.22 -22.48
C LEU A 368 -6.95 10.14 -21.75
N LEU A 369 -7.08 10.30 -20.43
CA LEU A 369 -7.85 9.40 -19.59
C LEU A 369 -9.23 9.99 -19.25
N LEU A 370 -10.28 9.29 -19.68
CA LEU A 370 -11.68 9.63 -19.43
C LEU A 370 -12.30 8.60 -18.47
N ASP A 371 -12.40 8.96 -17.20
CA ASP A 371 -13.00 8.10 -16.15
C ASP A 371 -14.48 8.44 -15.95
N VAL A 372 -15.20 7.69 -15.10
CA VAL A 372 -16.63 7.88 -14.83
C VAL A 372 -16.96 7.86 -13.34
N THR A 373 -18.11 8.43 -12.97
CA THR A 373 -18.66 8.23 -11.61
C THR A 373 -19.29 6.83 -11.46
N PRO A 374 -18.94 6.03 -10.42
CA PRO A 374 -19.42 4.66 -10.29
C PRO A 374 -20.89 4.54 -9.85
N LEU A 375 -21.46 5.62 -9.30
CA LEU A 375 -22.79 5.63 -8.69
C LEU A 375 -23.55 6.90 -9.09
N THR A 376 -24.86 6.74 -9.22
CA THR A 376 -25.79 7.85 -9.49
C THR A 376 -25.80 8.82 -8.32
N LEU A 377 -25.75 10.12 -8.63
CA LEU A 377 -25.86 11.22 -7.69
C LEU A 377 -27.22 11.91 -7.85
N GLY A 378 -27.80 12.32 -6.74
CA GLY A 378 -29.12 12.94 -6.75
C GLY A 378 -29.45 13.68 -5.47
N ILE A 379 -30.66 14.23 -5.42
CA ILE A 379 -31.21 14.90 -4.24
C ILE A 379 -32.52 14.26 -3.79
N GLU A 380 -32.84 14.36 -2.50
CA GLU A 380 -34.17 14.02 -2.01
C GLU A 380 -35.17 15.10 -2.43
N THR A 381 -36.28 14.69 -3.04
CA THR A 381 -37.40 15.57 -3.36
C THR A 381 -38.66 15.16 -2.60
N LEU A 382 -39.72 15.97 -2.73
CA LEU A 382 -40.99 15.76 -2.03
C LEU A 382 -41.51 14.34 -2.26
N GLY A 383 -41.80 13.63 -1.15
CA GLY A 383 -42.22 12.22 -1.17
C GLY A 383 -41.13 11.24 -0.77
N GLY A 384 -39.92 11.71 -0.43
CA GLY A 384 -38.83 10.87 0.04
C GLY A 384 -38.19 10.04 -1.06
N VAL A 385 -38.27 10.52 -2.30
CA VAL A 385 -37.72 9.87 -3.50
C VAL A 385 -36.42 10.56 -3.90
N MET A 386 -35.48 9.78 -4.43
CA MET A 386 -34.25 10.31 -4.99
C MET A 386 -34.51 10.79 -6.42
N THR A 387 -34.18 12.04 -6.70
CA THR A 387 -34.20 12.61 -8.05
C THR A 387 -32.78 12.67 -8.59
N THR A 388 -32.55 11.98 -9.71
CA THR A 388 -31.23 11.84 -10.33
C THR A 388 -30.74 13.15 -10.92
N MET A 389 -29.54 13.56 -10.52
CA MET A 389 -28.81 14.70 -11.06
C MET A 389 -27.71 14.24 -12.01
N ILE A 390 -26.91 13.24 -11.65
CA ILE A 390 -25.87 12.69 -12.52
C ILE A 390 -25.98 11.17 -12.46
N GLU A 391 -26.16 10.52 -13.61
CA GLU A 391 -26.28 9.06 -13.69
C GLU A 391 -24.90 8.41 -13.47
N ARG A 392 -24.88 7.20 -12.90
CA ARG A 392 -23.66 6.38 -12.89
C ARG A 392 -23.10 6.21 -14.31
N ASN A 393 -21.81 5.94 -14.39
CA ASN A 393 -21.04 5.86 -15.62
C ASN A 393 -21.00 7.16 -16.45
N THR A 394 -21.45 8.30 -15.91
CA THR A 394 -21.21 9.61 -16.54
C THR A 394 -19.71 9.91 -16.47
N THR A 395 -19.12 10.27 -17.62
CA THR A 395 -17.71 10.68 -17.74
C THR A 395 -17.41 11.89 -16.84
N ILE A 396 -16.30 11.85 -16.11
CA ILE A 396 -15.85 12.92 -15.21
C ILE A 396 -14.58 13.59 -15.73
N PRO A 397 -14.38 14.90 -15.49
CA PRO A 397 -15.23 15.80 -14.70
C PRO A 397 -16.57 16.13 -15.37
N ALA A 398 -17.61 16.35 -14.56
CA ALA A 398 -18.97 16.61 -15.03
C ALA A 398 -19.68 17.66 -14.18
N ARG A 399 -20.55 18.46 -14.82
CA ARG A 399 -21.37 19.47 -14.16
C ARG A 399 -22.81 19.40 -14.64
N ARG A 400 -23.78 19.40 -13.71
CA ARG A 400 -25.21 19.45 -14.02
C ARG A 400 -25.94 20.38 -13.06
N SER A 401 -26.77 21.25 -13.62
CA SER A 401 -27.61 22.20 -12.88
C SER A 401 -29.08 21.96 -13.20
N GLU A 402 -29.94 21.97 -12.19
CA GLU A 402 -31.38 21.81 -12.36
C GLU A 402 -32.14 22.74 -11.41
N VAL A 403 -33.26 23.29 -11.88
CA VAL A 403 -34.04 24.29 -11.13
C VAL A 403 -35.20 23.60 -10.41
N TYR A 404 -35.20 23.71 -9.09
CA TYR A 404 -36.24 23.26 -8.19
C TYR A 404 -37.02 24.44 -7.60
N SER A 405 -38.06 24.14 -6.83
CA SER A 405 -38.87 25.16 -6.16
C SER A 405 -39.30 24.72 -4.76
N THR A 406 -39.85 25.64 -3.97
CA THR A 406 -40.34 25.35 -2.62
C THR A 406 -41.54 24.41 -2.64
N ALA A 407 -41.59 23.52 -1.64
CA ALA A 407 -42.66 22.54 -1.48
C ALA A 407 -43.89 23.12 -0.75
N SER A 408 -43.70 24.20 0.00
CA SER A 408 -44.74 24.85 0.82
C SER A 408 -44.78 26.38 0.62
N ASP A 409 -45.95 26.98 0.84
CA ASP A 409 -46.13 28.43 0.77
C ASP A 409 -45.31 29.13 1.85
N ASN A 410 -44.66 30.24 1.49
CA ASN A 410 -43.84 31.07 2.37
C ASN A 410 -42.71 30.29 3.08
N GLN A 411 -42.20 29.23 2.44
CA GLN A 411 -41.08 28.43 2.96
C GLN A 411 -39.81 29.29 3.06
N PRO A 412 -39.27 29.54 4.27
CA PRO A 412 -38.16 30.48 4.47
C PRO A 412 -36.78 29.88 4.15
N ALA A 413 -36.70 28.55 4.03
CA ALA A 413 -35.48 27.82 3.72
C ALA A 413 -35.80 26.51 2.97
N VAL A 414 -34.92 26.11 2.06
CA VAL A 414 -34.97 24.81 1.36
C VAL A 414 -33.81 23.95 1.83
N GLU A 415 -34.13 22.74 2.26
CA GLU A 415 -33.14 21.72 2.60
C GLU A 415 -32.78 20.92 1.35
N ILE A 416 -31.47 20.81 1.09
CA ILE A 416 -30.89 20.03 0.02
C ILE A 416 -30.22 18.83 0.65
N HIS A 417 -30.82 17.65 0.46
CA HIS A 417 -30.26 16.38 0.91
C HIS A 417 -29.64 15.67 -0.29
N VAL A 418 -28.33 15.56 -0.30
CA VAL A 418 -27.52 14.97 -1.38
C VAL A 418 -27.31 13.49 -1.12
N LEU A 419 -27.57 12.66 -2.13
CA LEU A 419 -27.49 11.20 -2.05
C LEU A 419 -26.70 10.59 -3.19
N GLN A 420 -26.21 9.37 -2.93
CA GLN A 420 -25.54 8.51 -3.90
C GLN A 420 -26.14 7.10 -3.85
N GLY A 421 -26.52 6.55 -5.00
CA GLY A 421 -27.04 5.19 -5.12
C GLY A 421 -28.11 5.02 -6.20
N GLU A 422 -28.56 3.78 -6.37
CA GLU A 422 -29.44 3.34 -7.46
C GLU A 422 -30.88 3.02 -7.00
N ARG A 423 -31.22 3.34 -5.74
CA ARG A 423 -32.54 3.03 -5.16
C ARG A 423 -33.51 4.19 -5.38
N GLU A 424 -34.79 3.90 -5.57
CA GLU A 424 -35.79 4.94 -5.84
C GLU A 424 -36.08 5.84 -4.62
N PHE A 425 -36.06 5.28 -3.41
CA PHE A 425 -36.33 6.03 -2.18
C PHE A 425 -35.04 6.57 -1.57
N ALA A 426 -35.05 7.83 -1.14
CA ALA A 426 -33.88 8.51 -0.57
C ALA A 426 -33.27 7.74 0.61
N LYS A 427 -34.12 7.23 1.53
CA LYS A 427 -33.70 6.45 2.70
C LYS A 427 -32.93 5.16 2.40
N ASP A 428 -33.03 4.64 1.17
CA ASP A 428 -32.38 3.39 0.76
C ASP A 428 -31.04 3.65 0.05
N ASN A 429 -30.66 4.92 -0.13
CA ASN A 429 -29.40 5.35 -0.72
C ASN A 429 -28.44 5.88 0.35
N VAL A 430 -27.20 6.11 -0.05
CA VAL A 430 -26.18 6.68 0.83
C VAL A 430 -26.33 8.19 0.88
N THR A 431 -26.57 8.74 2.06
CA THR A 431 -26.51 10.19 2.29
C THR A 431 -25.06 10.66 2.19
N LEU A 432 -24.82 11.61 1.29
CA LEU A 432 -23.52 12.28 1.16
C LEU A 432 -23.45 13.53 2.05
N GLY A 433 -24.55 14.30 2.14
CA GLY A 433 -24.59 15.51 2.95
C GLY A 433 -25.95 16.19 2.91
N GLN A 434 -26.17 17.12 3.85
CA GLN A 434 -27.38 17.92 3.94
C GLN A 434 -27.03 19.35 4.26
N PHE A 435 -27.65 20.32 3.58
CA PHE A 435 -27.48 21.73 3.86
C PHE A 435 -28.76 22.51 3.56
N GLN A 436 -28.89 23.69 4.16
CA GLN A 436 -30.08 24.53 4.02
C GLN A 436 -29.74 25.85 3.34
N LEU A 437 -30.45 26.16 2.26
CA LEU A 437 -30.48 27.48 1.66
C LEU A 437 -31.52 28.33 2.39
N VAL A 438 -31.05 29.26 3.22
CA VAL A 438 -31.91 30.09 4.09
C VAL A 438 -32.18 31.48 3.52
N GLY A 439 -33.28 32.08 3.96
CA GLY A 439 -33.61 33.48 3.64
C GLY A 439 -34.26 33.64 2.27
N ILE A 440 -35.08 32.66 1.89
CA ILE A 440 -35.96 32.69 0.72
C ILE A 440 -37.13 33.65 1.02
N PRO A 441 -37.44 34.62 0.15
CA PRO A 441 -38.55 35.54 0.34
C PRO A 441 -39.90 34.81 0.43
N PRO A 442 -40.87 35.30 1.24
CA PRO A 442 -42.21 34.73 1.29
C PRO A 442 -42.88 34.79 -0.10
N ALA A 443 -43.16 33.62 -0.67
CA ALA A 443 -43.84 33.46 -1.94
C ALA A 443 -44.69 32.18 -1.93
N PRO A 444 -45.74 32.08 -2.77
CA PRO A 444 -46.45 30.82 -2.99
C PRO A 444 -45.49 29.70 -3.41
N ARG A 445 -45.79 28.45 -3.03
CA ARG A 445 -45.03 27.28 -3.47
C ARG A 445 -44.93 27.24 -5.00
N GLY A 446 -43.81 26.77 -5.53
CA GLY A 446 -43.57 26.74 -6.98
C GLY A 446 -43.07 28.06 -7.59
N VAL A 447 -43.03 29.16 -6.82
CA VAL A 447 -42.56 30.47 -7.32
C VAL A 447 -41.05 30.67 -7.12
N PRO A 448 -40.44 30.39 -5.95
CA PRO A 448 -38.99 30.50 -5.80
C PRO A 448 -38.27 29.55 -6.76
N GLN A 449 -37.20 30.02 -7.40
CA GLN A 449 -36.40 29.22 -8.33
C GLN A 449 -35.05 28.92 -7.69
N ILE A 450 -34.88 27.69 -7.25
CA ILE A 450 -33.67 27.21 -6.58
C ILE A 450 -32.87 26.36 -7.56
N GLU A 451 -31.81 26.91 -8.13
CA GLU A 451 -30.88 26.16 -8.97
C GLU A 451 -29.97 25.33 -8.08
N VAL A 452 -30.01 24.01 -8.24
CA VAL A 452 -29.08 23.08 -7.58
C VAL A 452 -28.07 22.61 -8.62
N THR A 453 -26.79 22.75 -8.31
CA THR A 453 -25.68 22.38 -9.19
C THR A 453 -24.84 21.30 -8.54
N PHE A 454 -24.58 20.23 -9.29
CA PHE A 454 -23.61 19.18 -8.98
C PHE A 454 -22.38 19.38 -9.86
N ASP A 455 -21.21 19.37 -9.25
CA ASP A 455 -19.91 19.50 -9.91
C ASP A 455 -19.00 18.37 -9.39
N ILE A 456 -18.61 17.45 -10.28
CA ILE A 456 -17.71 16.33 -9.99
C ILE A 456 -16.37 16.61 -10.65
N ASP A 457 -15.30 16.59 -9.86
CA ASP A 457 -13.94 16.81 -10.36
C ASP A 457 -13.31 15.55 -10.96
N ALA A 458 -12.07 15.67 -11.46
CA ALA A 458 -11.31 14.57 -12.05
C ALA A 458 -10.86 13.48 -11.03
N ASN A 459 -11.00 13.73 -9.73
CA ASN A 459 -10.77 12.74 -8.66
C ASN A 459 -12.06 12.00 -8.27
N GLY A 460 -13.21 12.38 -8.87
CA GLY A 460 -14.53 11.87 -8.51
C GLY A 460 -15.10 12.51 -7.24
N ILE A 461 -14.58 13.66 -6.80
CA ILE A 461 -15.05 14.36 -5.60
C ILE A 461 -16.21 15.29 -5.96
N VAL A 462 -17.30 15.22 -5.18
CA VAL A 462 -18.55 15.94 -5.48
C VAL A 462 -18.64 17.25 -4.70
N ASN A 463 -18.93 18.34 -5.41
CA ASN A 463 -19.33 19.63 -4.84
C ASN A 463 -20.77 19.92 -5.22
N VAL A 464 -21.60 20.33 -4.25
CA VAL A 464 -23.00 20.66 -4.50
C VAL A 464 -23.28 22.09 -4.04
N SER A 465 -23.86 22.90 -4.91
CA SER A 465 -24.33 24.25 -4.56
C SER A 465 -25.82 24.42 -4.86
N ALA A 466 -26.47 25.29 -4.10
CA ALA A 466 -27.85 25.69 -4.32
C ALA A 466 -27.95 27.21 -4.29
N LYS A 467 -28.58 27.78 -5.30
CA LYS A 467 -28.72 29.22 -5.51
C LYS A 467 -30.16 29.60 -5.75
N ASP A 468 -30.67 30.55 -4.98
CA ASP A 468 -31.95 31.20 -5.28
C ASP A 468 -31.74 32.22 -6.40
N MET A 469 -32.35 31.96 -7.55
CA MET A 469 -32.20 32.80 -8.75
C MET A 469 -32.87 34.17 -8.60
N GLY A 470 -33.82 34.31 -7.67
CA GLY A 470 -34.48 35.59 -7.41
C GLY A 470 -33.64 36.54 -6.55
N THR A 471 -33.00 36.01 -5.50
CA THR A 471 -32.20 36.83 -4.57
C THR A 471 -30.70 36.78 -4.83
N GLY A 472 -30.22 35.82 -5.63
CA GLY A 472 -28.81 35.56 -5.84
C GLY A 472 -28.10 34.92 -4.64
N LYS A 473 -28.81 34.64 -3.54
CA LYS A 473 -28.25 33.95 -2.39
C LYS A 473 -27.86 32.53 -2.78
N GLU A 474 -26.67 32.14 -2.38
CA GLU A 474 -26.11 30.82 -2.62
C GLU A 474 -25.68 30.21 -1.30
N GLN A 475 -25.86 28.90 -1.21
CA GLN A 475 -25.23 28.08 -0.20
C GLN A 475 -24.63 26.87 -0.91
N SER A 476 -23.46 26.44 -0.48
CA SER A 476 -22.83 25.24 -1.01
C SER A 476 -22.35 24.34 0.11
N ILE A 477 -22.21 23.07 -0.23
CA ILE A 477 -21.51 22.09 0.56
C ILE A 477 -20.46 21.47 -0.34
N LYS A 478 -19.21 21.50 0.12
CA LYS A 478 -18.25 20.50 -0.32
C LYS A 478 -18.63 19.24 0.44
N ILE A 479 -18.91 18.15 -0.27
CA ILE A 479 -19.30 16.91 0.40
C ILE A 479 -18.12 16.46 1.25
N GLU A 480 -18.24 16.68 2.56
CA GLU A 480 -17.30 16.23 3.56
C GLU A 480 -18.03 15.17 4.37
N SER A 481 -17.53 13.94 4.31
CA SER A 481 -18.09 12.88 5.15
C SER A 481 -17.91 13.25 6.61
N ALA A 482 -18.89 12.94 7.46
CA ALA A 482 -18.75 13.04 8.92
C ALA A 482 -17.62 12.15 9.50
N THR A 483 -17.01 11.30 8.66
CA THR A 483 -15.86 10.45 8.99
C THR A 483 -14.53 11.00 8.43
N SER A 484 -14.56 12.12 7.71
CA SER A 484 -13.37 12.78 7.22
C SER A 484 -12.72 13.58 8.32
N LEU A 485 -11.39 13.64 8.32
CA LEU A 485 -10.64 14.50 9.21
C LEU A 485 -10.85 15.96 8.80
N THR A 486 -10.98 16.83 9.80
CA THR A 486 -10.93 18.29 9.63
C THR A 486 -9.52 18.74 9.24
N GLU A 487 -9.38 19.93 8.68
CA GLU A 487 -8.06 20.45 8.30
C GLU A 487 -7.14 20.58 9.53
N ASP A 488 -7.67 21.04 10.67
CA ASP A 488 -6.90 21.13 11.92
C ASP A 488 -6.41 19.74 12.38
N GLU A 489 -7.26 18.72 12.37
CA GLU A 489 -6.87 17.34 12.70
C GLU A 489 -5.85 16.77 11.71
N ILE A 490 -5.91 17.14 10.42
CA ILE A 490 -4.93 16.72 9.43
C ILE A 490 -3.57 17.36 9.72
N GLN A 491 -3.54 18.65 10.04
CA GLN A 491 -2.29 19.35 10.38
C GLN A 491 -1.67 18.80 11.67
N ASP A 492 -2.48 18.52 12.69
CA ASP A 492 -2.00 17.87 13.93
C ASP A 492 -1.38 16.51 13.64
N LYS A 493 -2.04 15.69 12.80
CA LYS A 493 -1.53 14.37 12.41
C LYS A 493 -0.28 14.44 11.53
N ILE A 494 -0.16 15.45 10.67
CA ILE A 494 1.07 15.70 9.89
C ILE A 494 2.22 16.00 10.85
N ALA A 495 2.03 16.91 11.80
CA ALA A 495 3.05 17.26 12.78
C ALA A 495 3.46 16.06 13.66
N GLU A 496 2.49 15.23 14.05
CA GLU A 496 2.75 13.99 14.77
C GLU A 496 3.53 12.98 13.91
N ALA A 497 3.16 12.82 12.63
CA ALA A 497 3.83 11.94 11.70
C ALA A 497 5.27 12.38 11.39
N GLU A 498 5.54 13.68 11.31
CA GLU A 498 6.88 14.26 11.16
C GLU A 498 7.73 14.00 12.40
N LYS A 499 7.18 14.23 13.60
CA LYS A 499 7.87 13.92 14.87
C LYS A 499 8.26 12.45 14.96
N PHE A 500 7.37 11.54 14.60
CA PHE A 500 7.69 10.10 14.58
C PHE A 500 8.74 9.75 13.53
N ALA A 501 8.73 10.40 12.37
CA ALA A 501 9.78 10.19 11.37
C ALA A 501 11.16 10.61 11.89
N GLU A 502 11.27 11.73 12.62
CA GLU A 502 12.51 12.15 13.28
C GLU A 502 12.96 11.15 14.37
N GLU A 503 12.03 10.66 15.19
CA GLU A 503 12.31 9.63 16.21
C GLU A 503 12.79 8.32 15.57
N ASP A 504 12.13 7.86 14.49
CA ASP A 504 12.50 6.67 13.73
C ASP A 504 13.90 6.83 13.10
N GLN A 505 14.22 8.00 12.52
CA GLN A 505 15.55 8.29 11.96
C GLN A 505 16.64 8.24 13.05
N ARG A 506 16.39 8.86 14.20
CA ARG A 506 17.33 8.84 15.32
C ARG A 506 17.57 7.42 15.83
N ARG A 507 16.51 6.62 15.95
CA ARG A 507 16.62 5.21 16.35
C ARG A 507 17.40 4.39 15.33
N LYS A 508 17.15 4.60 14.03
CA LYS A 508 17.91 3.96 12.95
C LYS A 508 19.41 4.28 13.04
N ALA A 509 19.77 5.55 13.21
CA ALA A 509 21.17 5.96 13.36
C ALA A 509 21.87 5.26 14.55
N LYS A 510 21.15 5.05 15.65
CA LYS A 510 21.67 4.30 16.81
C LYS A 510 21.88 2.82 16.51
N VAL A 511 20.98 2.19 15.77
CA VAL A 511 21.14 0.79 15.33
C VAL A 511 22.33 0.66 14.39
N GLU A 512 22.51 1.60 13.45
CA GLU A 512 23.66 1.64 12.54
C GLU A 512 24.97 1.82 13.32
N LEU A 513 25.00 2.71 14.31
CA LEU A 513 26.15 2.90 15.19
C LEU A 513 26.50 1.61 15.95
N ARG A 514 25.50 0.87 16.43
CA ARG A 514 25.70 -0.43 17.07
C ARG A 514 26.32 -1.44 16.12
N ASN A 515 25.75 -1.58 14.91
CA ASN A 515 26.24 -2.51 13.91
C ASN A 515 27.67 -2.16 13.46
N MET A 516 27.98 -0.86 13.33
CA MET A 516 29.33 -0.38 13.04
C MET A 516 30.29 -0.78 14.15
N ALA A 517 29.92 -0.59 15.43
CA ALA A 517 30.73 -1.01 16.56
C ALA A 517 30.97 -2.53 16.58
N ASP A 518 29.92 -3.34 16.38
CA ASP A 518 30.04 -4.80 16.27
C ASP A 518 30.97 -5.22 15.12
N GLN A 519 30.89 -4.54 13.97
CA GLN A 519 31.75 -4.78 12.82
C GLN A 519 33.21 -4.42 13.10
N VAL A 520 33.46 -3.29 13.77
CA VAL A 520 34.80 -2.90 14.21
C VAL A 520 35.37 -3.93 15.18
N VAL A 521 34.58 -4.38 16.16
CA VAL A 521 35.00 -5.43 17.11
C VAL A 521 35.40 -6.70 16.36
N TYR A 522 34.54 -7.17 15.46
CA TYR A 522 34.78 -8.40 14.70
C TYR A 522 36.01 -8.31 13.79
N GLN A 523 36.10 -7.26 12.97
CA GLN A 523 37.21 -7.11 12.00
C GLN A 523 38.55 -6.98 12.72
N THR A 524 38.62 -6.14 13.75
CA THR A 524 39.86 -5.92 14.49
C THR A 524 40.29 -7.18 15.24
N ARG A 525 39.36 -7.91 15.88
CA ARG A 525 39.69 -9.21 16.52
C ARG A 525 40.25 -10.21 15.51
N ARG A 526 39.62 -10.33 14.33
CA ARG A 526 40.09 -11.20 13.26
C ARG A 526 41.49 -10.84 12.78
N THR A 527 41.77 -9.55 12.54
CA THR A 527 43.10 -9.09 12.12
C THR A 527 44.18 -9.41 13.15
N LEU A 528 43.88 -9.26 14.44
CA LEU A 528 44.80 -9.60 15.52
C LEU A 528 45.03 -11.12 15.61
N GLU A 529 44.01 -11.94 15.37
CA GLU A 529 44.13 -13.41 15.35
C GLU A 529 44.94 -13.91 14.14
N GLU A 530 44.68 -13.37 12.95
CA GLU A 530 45.39 -13.74 11.70
C GLU A 530 46.87 -13.33 11.72
N SER A 531 47.21 -12.35 12.56
CA SER A 531 48.58 -11.81 12.67
C SER A 531 49.27 -12.17 13.99
N ALA A 532 48.73 -13.16 14.73
CA ALA A 532 49.19 -13.50 16.07
C ALA A 532 50.65 -13.99 16.14
N ASP A 533 51.19 -14.49 15.03
CA ASP A 533 52.59 -14.91 14.88
C ASP A 533 53.55 -13.74 14.62
N LYS A 534 53.03 -12.57 14.25
CA LYS A 534 53.78 -11.36 13.88
C LYS A 534 53.71 -10.25 14.91
N LEU A 535 52.86 -10.39 15.92
CA LEU A 535 52.61 -9.39 16.97
C LEU A 535 52.96 -9.95 18.36
N ASP A 536 53.40 -9.09 19.27
CA ASP A 536 53.61 -9.46 20.66
C ASP A 536 52.43 -9.05 21.55
N ASP A 537 52.33 -9.65 22.74
CA ASP A 537 51.24 -9.38 23.69
C ASP A 537 51.18 -7.89 24.08
N GLY A 538 52.30 -7.17 24.06
CA GLY A 538 52.37 -5.75 24.38
C GLY A 538 51.71 -4.84 23.33
N ASP A 539 51.64 -5.30 22.07
CA ASP A 539 50.94 -4.63 20.98
C ASP A 539 49.44 -4.96 20.94
N VAL A 540 49.10 -6.19 21.33
CA VAL A 540 47.76 -6.75 21.16
C VAL A 540 46.85 -6.46 22.35
N ASP A 541 47.39 -6.49 23.58
CA ASP A 541 46.61 -6.32 24.81
C ASP A 541 45.91 -4.95 24.92
N PRO A 542 46.54 -3.82 24.54
CA PRO A 542 45.86 -2.51 24.54
C PRO A 542 44.66 -2.50 23.60
N VAL A 543 44.80 -3.05 22.39
CA VAL A 543 43.72 -3.08 21.40
C VAL A 543 42.58 -3.99 21.87
N LYS A 544 42.88 -5.17 22.43
CA LYS A 544 41.87 -6.06 23.02
C LYS A 544 41.07 -5.40 24.15
N ALA A 545 41.73 -4.63 25.02
CA ALA A 545 41.04 -3.90 26.08
C ALA A 545 40.04 -2.87 25.52
N HIS A 546 40.41 -2.12 24.48
CA HIS A 546 39.49 -1.18 23.82
C HIS A 546 38.32 -1.90 23.12
N LEU A 547 38.57 -3.08 22.52
CA LEU A 547 37.53 -3.89 21.88
C LEU A 547 36.53 -4.45 22.90
N ASP A 548 37.00 -4.94 24.04
CA ASP A 548 36.15 -5.45 25.13
C ASP A 548 35.29 -4.34 25.74
N ASP A 549 35.84 -3.13 25.86
CA ASP A 549 35.09 -1.95 26.32
C ASP A 549 34.02 -1.54 25.30
N LEU A 550 34.35 -1.53 24.00
CA LEU A 550 33.40 -1.24 22.93
C LEU A 550 32.26 -2.28 22.92
N GLU A 551 32.59 -3.56 23.02
CA GLU A 551 31.62 -4.67 23.05
C GLU A 551 30.64 -4.51 24.23
N LYS A 552 31.10 -4.15 25.43
CA LYS A 552 30.23 -3.87 26.59
C LYS A 552 29.36 -2.62 26.45
N MET A 553 29.71 -1.69 25.57
CA MET A 553 28.88 -0.52 25.28
C MET A 553 27.69 -0.86 24.37
N VAL A 554 27.78 -1.95 23.61
CA VAL A 554 26.76 -2.36 22.63
C VAL A 554 26.07 -3.67 22.95
N GLN A 555 26.66 -4.49 23.83
CA GLN A 555 26.14 -5.78 24.29
C GLN A 555 26.19 -5.89 25.82
N ASP A 556 25.20 -6.57 26.39
CA ASP A 556 25.13 -6.88 27.82
C ASP A 556 26.02 -8.08 28.19
N GLU A 557 26.07 -8.43 29.48
CA GLU A 557 26.89 -9.55 29.98
C GLU A 557 26.50 -10.92 29.40
N ASP A 558 25.29 -11.05 28.83
CA ASP A 558 24.79 -12.26 28.16
C ASP A 558 25.06 -12.24 26.64
N GLY A 559 25.73 -11.20 26.12
CA GLY A 559 25.97 -11.00 24.69
C GLY A 559 24.72 -10.58 23.91
N LYS A 560 23.70 -10.04 24.59
CA LYS A 560 22.51 -9.47 23.92
C LYS A 560 22.72 -7.99 23.65
N PRO A 561 22.15 -7.46 22.57
CA PRO A 561 22.26 -6.04 22.30
C PRO A 561 21.69 -5.18 23.43
N VAL A 562 22.44 -4.17 23.85
CA VAL A 562 21.97 -3.14 24.78
C VAL A 562 20.82 -2.37 24.14
N ASP A 563 19.89 -1.91 24.97
CA ASP A 563 18.80 -1.03 24.55
C ASP A 563 19.37 0.21 23.84
N ILE A 564 18.90 0.46 22.61
CA ILE A 564 19.33 1.59 21.79
C ILE A 564 19.13 2.93 22.49
N ASP A 565 18.11 3.06 23.34
CA ASP A 565 17.81 4.30 24.06
C ASP A 565 18.79 4.54 25.23
N ALA A 566 19.47 3.49 25.70
CA ALA A 566 20.49 3.54 26.75
C ALA A 566 21.93 3.71 26.22
N MET A 567 22.14 3.58 24.90
CA MET A 567 23.46 3.77 24.29
C MET A 567 23.94 5.23 24.38
N ASP A 568 25.25 5.40 24.65
CA ASP A 568 25.94 6.68 24.59
C ASP A 568 26.70 6.81 23.26
N ASP A 569 26.05 7.48 22.31
CA ASP A 569 26.53 7.62 20.94
C ASP A 569 27.94 8.24 20.87
N ALA A 570 28.23 9.22 21.74
CA ALA A 570 29.51 9.92 21.77
C ALA A 570 30.62 9.04 22.34
N ALA A 571 30.31 8.27 23.39
CA ALA A 571 31.27 7.32 23.98
C ALA A 571 31.63 6.20 23.00
N ILE A 572 30.64 5.67 22.27
CA ILE A 572 30.86 4.62 21.26
C ILE A 572 31.75 5.16 20.12
N GLN A 573 31.43 6.33 19.57
CA GLN A 573 32.24 6.94 18.51
C GLN A 573 33.68 7.26 18.99
N ALA A 574 33.84 7.75 20.21
CA ALA A 574 35.17 7.99 20.78
C ALA A 574 35.95 6.68 20.93
N LYS A 575 35.31 5.61 21.40
CA LYS A 575 35.95 4.30 21.57
C LYS A 575 36.36 3.69 20.23
N VAL A 576 35.56 3.85 19.18
CA VAL A 576 35.93 3.43 17.81
C VAL A 576 37.19 4.16 17.34
N LYS A 577 37.29 5.48 17.55
CA LYS A 577 38.49 6.25 17.21
C LYS A 577 39.72 5.80 18.00
N GLU A 578 39.58 5.50 19.29
CA GLU A 578 40.67 4.96 20.10
C GLU A 578 41.18 3.61 19.55
N ILE A 579 40.28 2.75 19.06
CA ILE A 579 40.65 1.48 18.42
C ILE A 579 41.40 1.72 17.11
N GLU A 580 40.93 2.64 16.26
CA GLU A 580 41.60 3.02 15.02
C GLU A 580 43.02 3.56 15.29
N GLU A 581 43.16 4.43 16.28
CA GLU A 581 44.45 4.97 16.73
C GLU A 581 45.40 3.87 17.24
N ALA A 582 44.90 2.95 18.06
CA ALA A 582 45.69 1.83 18.55
C ALA A 582 46.09 0.85 17.41
N MET A 583 45.22 0.68 16.41
CA MET A 583 45.49 -0.15 15.24
C MET A 583 46.53 0.44 14.29
N HIS A 584 46.78 1.75 14.29
CA HIS A 584 47.88 2.33 13.49
C HIS A 584 49.26 1.79 13.92
N ALA A 585 49.48 1.59 15.22
CA ALA A 585 50.72 1.03 15.74
C ALA A 585 50.90 -0.44 15.31
N VAL A 586 49.82 -1.23 15.42
CA VAL A 586 49.77 -2.63 14.94
C VAL A 586 50.01 -2.71 13.43
N SER A 587 49.33 -1.89 12.64
CA SER A 587 49.46 -1.86 11.18
C SER A 587 50.87 -1.50 10.72
N THR A 588 51.56 -0.60 11.42
CA THR A 588 52.96 -0.25 11.13
C THR A 588 53.87 -1.47 11.28
N LYS A 589 53.72 -2.23 12.36
CA LYS A 589 54.48 -3.46 12.59
C LYS A 589 54.16 -4.56 11.58
N LEU A 590 52.89 -4.71 11.20
CA LEU A 590 52.49 -5.65 10.16
C LEU A 590 53.08 -5.27 8.80
N TYR A 591 53.15 -3.98 8.47
CA TYR A 591 53.78 -3.49 7.25
C TYR A 591 55.30 -3.74 7.25
N GLU A 592 55.98 -3.49 8.37
CA GLU A 592 57.40 -3.82 8.53
C GLU A 592 57.66 -5.33 8.40
N ALA A 593 56.79 -6.18 8.97
CA ALA A 593 56.88 -7.63 8.83
C ALA A 593 56.65 -8.09 7.38
N ALA A 594 55.66 -7.53 6.68
CA ALA A 594 55.38 -7.83 5.28
C ALA A 594 56.50 -7.36 4.34
N ALA A 595 57.08 -6.18 4.59
CA ALA A 595 58.23 -5.69 3.85
C ALA A 595 59.48 -6.56 4.07
N ALA A 596 59.66 -7.11 5.27
CA ALA A 596 60.74 -8.06 5.57
C ALA A 596 60.53 -9.44 4.87
N GLU A 597 59.28 -9.92 4.78
CA GLU A 597 58.92 -11.13 4.03
C GLU A 597 59.12 -10.96 2.51
N MET A 598 58.71 -9.82 1.94
CA MET A 598 58.95 -9.52 0.51
C MET A 598 60.44 -9.36 0.18
N ALA A 599 61.22 -8.73 1.06
CA ALA A 599 62.68 -8.65 0.89
C ALA A 599 63.37 -10.01 1.01
N GLN A 600 62.78 -10.96 1.77
CA GLN A 600 63.25 -12.36 1.80
C GLN A 600 62.87 -13.13 0.54
N GLN A 601 61.69 -12.87 -0.05
CA GLN A 601 61.26 -13.47 -1.32
C GLN A 601 62.05 -12.95 -2.54
N GLU A 602 62.39 -11.66 -2.61
CA GLU A 602 63.27 -11.14 -3.69
C GLU A 602 64.73 -11.63 -3.58
N SER A 603 65.14 -12.14 -2.41
CA SER A 603 66.48 -12.70 -2.21
C SER A 603 66.61 -14.18 -2.59
N GLY A 604 65.55 -14.80 -3.12
CA GLY A 604 65.59 -16.20 -3.52
C GLY A 604 64.57 -16.59 -4.60
N GLU A 605 64.84 -16.28 -5.87
CA GLU A 605 64.65 -17.21 -6.99
C GLU A 605 65.23 -16.66 -8.31
N ASP A 606 66.24 -17.37 -8.84
CA ASP A 606 66.67 -17.36 -10.24
C ASP A 606 65.93 -18.53 -10.91
N GLY A 607 64.91 -18.27 -11.73
CA GLY A 607 64.17 -19.34 -12.44
C GLY A 607 62.78 -18.99 -12.99
N ASP A 608 62.75 -18.62 -14.27
CA ASP A 608 61.66 -18.57 -15.28
C ASP A 608 60.33 -19.34 -14.98
N ILE A 609 59.16 -18.68 -15.16
CA ILE A 609 58.04 -19.08 -16.06
C ILE A 609 56.74 -18.24 -15.84
N SER A 610 56.20 -17.77 -16.99
CA SER A 610 54.83 -17.38 -17.38
C SER A 610 53.97 -16.39 -16.55
N VAL A 611 53.60 -15.31 -17.26
CA VAL A 611 52.57 -14.33 -16.92
C VAL A 611 51.17 -14.93 -17.16
N ASP A 612 50.31 -14.93 -16.15
CA ASP A 612 48.85 -14.83 -16.31
C ASP A 612 48.19 -14.03 -15.16
N ASP A 613 47.33 -13.12 -15.61
CA ASP A 613 46.26 -12.33 -14.99
C ASP A 613 46.28 -11.77 -13.55
N GLY A 614 45.99 -10.46 -13.48
CA GLY A 614 44.83 -10.02 -12.71
C GLY A 614 45.07 -9.14 -11.48
N VAL A 615 45.64 -7.93 -11.65
CA VAL A 615 45.51 -6.86 -10.64
C VAL A 615 44.46 -5.88 -11.13
N VAL A 616 43.33 -5.82 -10.43
CA VAL A 616 42.35 -4.74 -10.54
C VAL A 616 42.59 -3.83 -9.33
N ASP A 617 43.24 -2.69 -9.57
CA ASP A 617 43.29 -1.58 -8.61
C ASP A 617 41.87 -1.01 -8.44
N ALA A 618 41.36 -1.04 -7.22
CA ALA A 618 40.15 -0.32 -6.83
C ALA A 618 40.58 0.89 -5.99
N ASP A 619 40.88 2.00 -6.67
CA ASP A 619 41.01 3.31 -6.03
C ASP A 619 39.61 3.77 -5.57
N PHE A 620 39.44 3.91 -4.26
CA PHE A 620 38.29 4.58 -3.66
C PHE A 620 38.60 6.08 -3.54
N GLU A 621 37.89 6.89 -4.33
CA GLU A 621 37.91 8.35 -4.24
C GLU A 621 36.94 8.79 -3.13
N VAL A 622 37.47 9.43 -2.09
CA VAL A 622 36.69 10.07 -1.03
C VAL A 622 36.13 11.36 -1.60
N VAL A 623 34.81 11.43 -1.79
CA VAL A 623 34.11 12.68 -2.08
C VAL A 623 33.91 13.39 -0.74
N GLU A 624 34.70 14.44 -0.51
CA GLU A 624 34.41 15.43 0.54
C GLU A 624 33.28 16.35 0.05
N ASP A 625 32.23 16.48 0.86
CA ASP A 625 31.15 17.45 0.63
C ASP A 625 31.69 18.88 0.82
N GLU A 626 31.63 19.70 -0.23
CA GLU A 626 31.74 21.17 -0.12
C GLU A 626 30.34 21.79 -0.30
N ASP A 627 29.88 22.45 0.77
CA ASP A 627 28.84 23.48 0.94
C ASP A 627 27.43 23.33 0.31
#